data_AF-A0A535D0X8-F1
#
_entry.id   AF-A0A535D0X8-F1
#
_cell.length_a   1.000
_cell.length_b   1.000
_cell.length_c   1.000
_cell.angle_alpha   90.00
_cell.angle_beta   90.00
_cell.angle_gamma   90.00
#
_symmetry.space_group_name_H-M   'P 1'
#
loop_
_entity.id
_entity.type
_entity.pdbx_description
1 polymer ?
#
loop_
_entity_poly.entity_id
_entity_poly.type
_entity_poly.pdbx_seq_one_letter_code
_entity_poly.pdbx_strand_id
1 'polypeptide(L)'
;MGDPLAGAVPGTLLPDTMRSIVVVSRDGELAVALRDAVDAALTLVRDVRPDEAGAAVAACRPWPWMLAGDGVALPGSVIHVLRTRPVVVLWKGRLPDGMPAHAVSVARFSQLVEEVRAAGSRSVAGLRLAPGAGVVTASGAYTRSAPLQALVSLHPRGFDVPLAAFRGAAVALARCGSAWRPALAPQSGRVTLARRDVQQLATAL
;
A
#
# COMPACT_ATOMS: atom_id res chain seq x y z
N MET A 1 -26.90 33.79 16.56
CA MET A 1 -27.10 32.37 16.20
C MET A 1 -27.27 32.32 14.69
N GLY A 2 -26.15 32.16 13.99
CA GLY A 2 -26.08 32.15 12.53
C GLY A 2 -25.41 30.85 12.10
N ASP A 3 -26.05 30.17 11.16
CA ASP A 3 -25.71 28.86 10.65
C ASP A 3 -24.39 28.90 9.83
N PRO A 4 -23.34 28.13 10.17
CA PRO A 4 -22.07 28.16 9.45
C PRO A 4 -22.00 27.24 8.22
N LEU A 5 -23.12 26.67 7.75
CA LEU A 5 -23.13 25.70 6.63
C LEU A 5 -23.46 26.31 5.25
N ALA A 6 -22.88 27.47 4.93
CA ALA A 6 -22.95 28.04 3.58
C ALA A 6 -21.54 28.18 2.98
N GLY A 7 -21.19 27.29 2.04
CA GLY A 7 -20.06 27.52 1.13
C GLY A 7 -19.13 26.34 0.82
N ALA A 8 -19.61 25.09 0.76
CA ALA A 8 -18.81 24.01 0.18
C ALA A 8 -19.02 23.92 -1.33
N VAL A 9 -18.07 24.45 -2.10
CA VAL A 9 -17.98 24.27 -3.56
C VAL A 9 -17.76 22.78 -3.87
N PRO A 10 -18.56 22.15 -4.75
CA PRO A 10 -18.26 20.81 -5.27
C PRO A 10 -16.93 20.86 -6.03
N GLY A 11 -15.90 20.16 -5.52
CA GLY A 11 -14.56 20.16 -6.12
C GLY A 11 -13.43 20.63 -5.19
N THR A 12 -13.74 21.06 -3.96
CA THR A 12 -12.69 21.30 -2.97
C THR A 12 -12.08 19.95 -2.55
N LEU A 13 -10.85 19.67 -3.00
CA LEU A 13 -10.06 18.50 -2.62
C LEU A 13 -9.95 18.42 -1.10
N LEU A 14 -10.84 17.65 -0.46
CA LEU A 14 -10.60 17.16 0.90
C LEU A 14 -9.20 16.52 0.88
N PRO A 15 -8.31 16.84 1.85
CA PRO A 15 -7.04 16.14 1.95
C PRO A 15 -7.34 14.66 2.04
N ASP A 16 -6.96 13.95 1.00
CA ASP A 16 -7.48 12.63 0.71
C ASP A 16 -7.12 11.68 1.85
N THR A 17 -8.14 11.32 2.64
CA THR A 17 -7.98 10.46 3.81
C THR A 17 -8.02 8.98 3.42
N MET A 18 -8.40 8.69 2.17
CA MET A 18 -8.47 7.34 1.62
C MET A 18 -7.11 6.88 1.11
N ARG A 19 -6.92 5.57 1.11
CA ARG A 19 -5.74 4.97 0.49
C ARG A 19 -5.84 5.08 -1.03
N SER A 20 -4.75 5.46 -1.68
CA SER A 20 -4.71 5.59 -3.15
C SER A 20 -3.86 4.52 -3.81
N ILE A 21 -4.32 4.05 -4.97
CA ILE A 21 -3.52 3.42 -6.01
C ILE A 21 -3.14 4.52 -7.01
N VAL A 22 -1.85 4.77 -7.19
CA VAL A 22 -1.35 5.61 -8.27
C VAL A 22 -1.08 4.69 -9.47
N VAL A 23 -1.75 4.97 -10.58
CA VAL A 23 -1.64 4.20 -11.82
C VAL A 23 -0.91 5.05 -12.84
N VAL A 24 0.28 4.61 -13.23
CA VAL A 24 1.11 5.31 -14.22
C VAL A 24 1.03 4.56 -15.55
N SER A 25 0.32 5.15 -16.51
CA SER A 25 0.15 4.59 -17.87
C SER A 25 0.08 5.71 -18.90
N ARG A 26 0.30 5.38 -20.18
CA ARG A 26 0.25 6.39 -21.27
C ARG A 26 -1.17 6.70 -21.73
N ASP A 27 -2.02 5.68 -21.78
CA ASP A 27 -3.37 5.73 -22.37
C ASP A 27 -4.50 5.77 -21.32
N GLY A 28 -4.21 5.44 -20.06
CA GLY A 28 -5.20 5.40 -18.98
C GLY A 28 -6.05 4.13 -18.94
N GLU A 29 -5.87 3.19 -19.87
CA GLU A 29 -6.66 1.95 -19.92
C GLU A 29 -6.50 1.13 -18.63
N LEU A 30 -5.25 1.06 -18.14
CA LEU A 30 -4.93 0.39 -16.88
C LEU A 30 -5.70 0.98 -15.70
N ALA A 31 -5.87 2.30 -15.66
CA ALA A 31 -6.56 2.97 -14.56
C ALA A 31 -8.07 2.76 -14.60
N VAL A 32 -8.67 2.78 -15.80
CA VAL A 32 -10.10 2.49 -15.98
C VAL A 32 -10.41 1.09 -15.48
N ALA A 33 -9.69 0.09 -15.98
CA ALA A 33 -9.98 -1.29 -15.63
C ALA A 33 -9.65 -1.62 -14.16
N LEU A 34 -8.71 -0.88 -13.53
CA LEU A 34 -8.53 -0.97 -12.08
C LEU A 34 -9.68 -0.36 -11.29
N ARG A 35 -10.28 0.75 -11.73
CA ARG A 35 -11.49 1.32 -11.08
C ARG A 35 -12.65 0.34 -11.09
N ASP A 36 -12.85 -0.36 -12.19
CA ASP A 36 -13.91 -1.37 -12.31
C ASP A 36 -13.66 -2.60 -11.43
N ALA A 37 -12.40 -2.84 -11.07
CA ALA A 37 -12.00 -4.04 -10.36
C ALA A 37 -11.84 -3.88 -8.84
N VAL A 38 -11.76 -2.65 -8.34
CA VAL A 38 -11.55 -2.36 -6.92
C VAL A 38 -12.80 -1.77 -6.28
N ASP A 39 -13.01 -2.08 -5.01
CA ASP A 39 -14.07 -1.44 -4.22
C ASP A 39 -13.71 0.03 -3.99
N ALA A 40 -14.58 0.93 -4.48
CA ALA A 40 -14.42 2.38 -4.31
C ALA A 40 -14.49 2.82 -2.84
N ALA A 41 -15.12 2.02 -1.96
CA ALA A 41 -15.08 2.25 -0.52
C ALA A 41 -13.72 1.89 0.09
N LEU A 42 -12.93 1.05 -0.57
CA LEU A 42 -11.59 0.67 -0.10
C LEU A 42 -10.52 1.63 -0.61
N THR A 43 -10.54 2.05 -1.88
CA THR A 43 -9.40 2.78 -2.45
C THR A 43 -9.78 3.72 -3.59
N LEU A 44 -8.98 4.79 -3.74
CA LEU A 44 -9.05 5.68 -4.89
C LEU A 44 -8.00 5.31 -5.94
N VAL A 45 -8.42 5.26 -7.20
CA VAL A 45 -7.53 5.01 -8.34
C VAL A 45 -7.23 6.32 -9.05
N ARG A 46 -5.97 6.76 -8.95
CA ARG A 46 -5.45 7.96 -9.59
C ARG A 46 -4.83 7.55 -10.92
N ASP A 47 -5.42 8.00 -12.03
CA ASP A 47 -4.83 7.86 -13.36
C ASP A 47 -3.84 9.00 -13.57
N VAL A 48 -2.60 8.66 -13.94
CA VAL A 48 -1.49 9.60 -13.96
C VAL A 48 -0.60 9.31 -15.17
N ARG A 49 -0.18 10.36 -15.86
CA ARG A 49 0.80 10.23 -16.95
C ARG A 49 2.23 10.13 -16.42
N PRO A 50 3.20 9.56 -17.17
CA PRO A 50 4.55 9.33 -16.65
C PRO A 50 5.29 10.57 -16.13
N ASP A 51 5.06 11.72 -16.76
CA ASP A 51 5.58 13.04 -16.38
C ASP A 51 4.94 13.61 -15.11
N GLU A 52 3.68 13.23 -14.83
CA GLU A 52 2.94 13.63 -13.64
C GLU A 52 3.19 12.72 -12.42
N ALA A 53 3.81 11.54 -12.64
CA ALA A 53 3.96 10.50 -11.64
C ALA A 53 4.64 10.99 -10.34
N GLY A 54 5.66 11.84 -10.47
CA GLY A 54 6.34 12.44 -9.31
C GLY A 54 5.41 13.29 -8.45
N ALA A 55 4.62 14.16 -9.08
CA ALA A 55 3.69 15.04 -8.38
C ALA A 55 2.54 14.24 -7.74
N ALA A 56 2.00 13.24 -8.44
CA ALA A 56 0.92 12.42 -7.90
C ALA A 56 1.34 11.58 -6.68
N VAL A 57 2.53 10.97 -6.73
CA VAL A 57 3.10 10.25 -5.58
C VAL A 57 3.33 11.21 -4.41
N ALA A 58 3.86 12.41 -4.69
CA ALA A 58 4.10 13.44 -3.68
C ALA A 58 2.81 14.04 -3.10
N ALA A 59 1.68 13.97 -3.80
CA ALA A 59 0.38 14.44 -3.31
C ALA A 59 -0.30 13.46 -2.33
N CYS A 60 0.05 12.18 -2.37
CA CYS A 60 -0.52 11.17 -1.49
C CYS A 60 -0.09 11.39 -0.03
N ARG A 61 -0.99 11.13 0.91
CA ARG A 61 -0.71 11.26 2.36
C ARG A 61 -1.02 9.94 3.10
N PRO A 62 -0.05 9.34 3.80
CA PRO A 62 1.35 9.78 3.92
C PRO A 62 2.20 9.46 2.67
N TRP A 63 1.80 8.49 1.86
CA TRP A 63 2.36 8.08 0.55
C TRP A 63 1.30 7.14 -0.10
N PRO A 64 1.39 6.82 -1.41
CA PRO A 64 0.39 5.92 -2.02
C PRO A 64 0.43 4.54 -1.36
N TRP A 65 -0.73 3.88 -1.24
CA TRP A 65 -0.74 2.49 -0.79
C TRP A 65 -0.10 1.57 -1.83
N MET A 66 -0.37 1.85 -3.10
CA MET A 66 0.09 1.05 -4.21
C MET A 66 0.48 1.93 -5.40
N LEU A 67 1.51 1.51 -6.12
CA LEU A 67 1.86 2.00 -7.43
C LEU A 67 1.64 0.86 -8.44
N ALA A 68 0.85 1.13 -9.47
CA ALA A 68 0.65 0.26 -10.61
C ALA A 68 1.11 0.97 -11.89
N GLY A 69 1.60 0.24 -12.88
CA GLY A 69 1.91 0.82 -14.18
C GLY A 69 2.31 -0.22 -15.22
N ASP A 70 2.58 0.24 -16.43
CA ASP A 70 2.96 -0.65 -17.53
C ASP A 70 3.94 -0.02 -18.52
N GLY A 71 5.07 -0.70 -18.76
CA GLY A 71 6.02 -0.36 -19.83
C GLY A 71 6.62 1.07 -19.83
N VAL A 72 6.40 1.88 -18.79
CA VAL A 72 6.86 3.27 -18.70
C VAL A 72 8.03 3.43 -17.74
N ALA A 73 8.99 4.28 -18.08
CA ALA A 73 10.02 4.69 -17.13
C ALA A 73 9.39 5.54 -16.01
N LEU A 74 9.95 5.45 -14.82
CA LEU A 74 9.54 6.28 -13.68
C LEU A 74 10.61 7.32 -13.35
N PRO A 75 10.20 8.53 -12.92
CA PRO A 75 11.14 9.51 -12.38
C PRO A 75 11.91 8.95 -11.19
N GLY A 76 13.18 9.31 -11.05
CA GLY A 76 14.03 8.85 -9.93
C GLY A 76 13.48 9.22 -8.55
N SER A 77 12.73 10.33 -8.45
CA SER A 77 12.02 10.73 -7.22
C SER A 77 10.95 9.71 -6.80
N VAL A 78 10.22 9.12 -7.75
CA VAL A 78 9.26 8.04 -7.49
C VAL A 78 10.00 6.80 -7.01
N ILE A 79 11.06 6.40 -7.71
CA ILE A 79 11.89 5.24 -7.33
C ILE A 79 12.43 5.39 -5.90
N HIS A 80 12.89 6.58 -5.52
CA HIS A 80 13.35 6.85 -4.16
C HIS A 80 12.24 6.62 -3.10
N VAL A 81 11.01 7.05 -3.38
CA VAL A 81 9.86 6.78 -2.49
C VAL A 81 9.61 5.28 -2.36
N LEU A 82 9.62 4.53 -3.47
CA LEU A 82 9.36 3.08 -3.46
C LEU A 82 10.39 2.28 -2.67
N ARG A 83 11.64 2.77 -2.58
CA ARG A 83 12.73 2.13 -1.83
C ARG A 83 12.76 2.51 -0.34
N THR A 84 12.08 3.57 0.05
CA THR A 84 12.12 4.10 1.42
C THR A 84 10.78 3.97 2.15
N ARG A 85 9.69 3.76 1.41
CA ARG A 85 8.33 3.65 1.93
C ARG A 85 7.70 2.31 1.57
N PRO A 86 6.84 1.76 2.44
CA PRO A 86 6.14 0.51 2.17
C PRO A 86 4.98 0.76 1.20
N VAL A 87 5.32 0.84 -0.08
CA VAL A 87 4.37 0.96 -1.20
C VAL A 87 4.31 -0.39 -1.90
N VAL A 88 3.11 -0.93 -2.12
CA VAL A 88 2.94 -2.14 -2.96
C VAL A 88 3.21 -1.75 -4.41
N VAL A 89 4.09 -2.47 -5.11
CA VAL A 89 4.48 -2.13 -6.48
C VAL A 89 4.11 -3.27 -7.41
N LEU A 90 3.20 -3.02 -8.33
CA LEU A 90 2.75 -3.95 -9.36
C LEU A 90 3.04 -3.36 -10.73
N TRP A 91 3.57 -4.16 -11.64
CA TRP A 91 3.97 -3.66 -12.95
C TRP A 91 3.66 -4.67 -14.05
N LYS A 92 2.99 -4.23 -15.11
CA LYS A 92 2.78 -5.06 -16.30
C LYS A 92 3.99 -4.95 -17.22
N GLY A 93 4.56 -6.10 -17.57
CA GLY A 93 5.78 -6.20 -18.37
C GLY A 93 7.05 -5.97 -17.57
N ARG A 94 8.12 -5.54 -18.25
CA ARG A 94 9.43 -5.34 -17.64
C ARG A 94 9.37 -4.24 -16.56
N LEU A 95 9.95 -4.53 -15.40
CA LEU A 95 10.11 -3.55 -14.33
C LEU A 95 11.07 -2.43 -14.77
N PRO A 96 10.76 -1.16 -14.49
CA PRO A 96 11.70 -0.06 -14.63
C PRO A 96 12.95 -0.29 -13.80
N ASP A 97 14.07 0.26 -14.25
CA ASP A 97 15.33 0.14 -13.53
C ASP A 97 15.26 0.82 -12.15
N GLY A 98 15.91 0.23 -11.15
CA GLY A 98 15.95 0.75 -9.79
C GLY A 98 14.72 0.44 -8.92
N MET A 99 13.75 -0.30 -9.43
CA MET A 99 12.61 -0.80 -8.63
C MET A 99 13.07 -1.60 -7.40
N PRO A 100 12.36 -1.51 -6.26
CA PRO A 100 12.70 -2.30 -5.07
C PRO A 100 12.47 -3.79 -5.33
N ALA A 101 13.20 -4.67 -4.63
CA ALA A 101 13.15 -6.11 -4.93
C ALA A 101 11.79 -6.75 -4.63
N HIS A 102 10.92 -6.11 -3.86
CA HIS A 102 9.55 -6.57 -3.61
C HIS A 102 8.56 -6.21 -4.73
N ALA A 103 8.98 -5.42 -5.74
CA ALA A 103 8.13 -5.11 -6.88
C ALA A 103 7.77 -6.37 -7.66
N VAL A 104 6.54 -6.41 -8.17
CA VAL A 104 5.99 -7.58 -8.86
C VAL A 104 5.80 -7.23 -10.32
N SER A 105 6.51 -7.94 -11.20
CA SER A 105 6.22 -7.95 -12.63
C SER A 105 5.16 -9.00 -12.92
N VAL A 106 4.18 -8.65 -13.75
CA VAL A 106 3.18 -9.57 -14.30
C VAL A 106 3.16 -9.45 -15.82
N ALA A 107 2.84 -10.56 -16.50
CA ALA A 107 2.82 -10.57 -17.96
C ALA A 107 1.52 -9.97 -18.53
N ARG A 108 0.40 -10.21 -17.84
CA ARG A 108 -0.94 -9.90 -18.33
C ARG A 108 -1.64 -8.88 -17.44
N PHE A 109 -2.50 -8.08 -18.05
CA PHE A 109 -3.34 -7.12 -17.35
C PHE A 109 -4.24 -7.79 -16.28
N SER A 110 -4.86 -8.93 -16.60
CA SER A 110 -5.71 -9.67 -15.66
C SER A 110 -4.96 -10.08 -14.38
N GLN A 111 -3.68 -10.43 -14.49
CA GLN A 111 -2.84 -10.78 -13.34
C GLN A 111 -2.56 -9.57 -12.46
N LEU A 112 -2.42 -8.39 -13.05
CA LEU A 112 -2.27 -7.15 -12.30
C LEU A 112 -3.54 -6.91 -11.47
N VAL A 113 -4.71 -7.02 -12.08
CA VAL A 113 -6.00 -6.88 -11.40
C VAL A 113 -6.16 -7.91 -10.28
N GLU A 114 -5.80 -9.17 -10.52
CA GLU A 114 -5.82 -10.23 -9.51
C GLU A 114 -4.93 -9.91 -8.30
N GLU A 115 -3.71 -9.41 -8.53
CA GLU A 115 -2.79 -8.99 -7.47
C GLU A 115 -3.34 -7.79 -6.68
N VAL A 116 -3.97 -6.82 -7.35
CA VAL A 116 -4.64 -5.69 -6.68
C VAL A 116 -5.78 -6.17 -5.78
N ARG A 117 -6.65 -7.04 -6.31
CA ARG A 117 -7.77 -7.61 -5.55
C ARG A 117 -7.26 -8.43 -4.37
N ALA A 118 -6.27 -9.29 -4.58
CA ALA A 118 -5.67 -10.10 -3.54
C ALA A 118 -4.96 -9.28 -2.46
N ALA A 119 -4.38 -8.12 -2.82
CA ALA A 119 -3.81 -7.18 -1.86
C ALA A 119 -4.89 -6.43 -1.06
N GLY A 120 -6.06 -6.18 -1.67
CA GLY A 120 -7.22 -5.53 -1.07
C GLY A 120 -8.03 -6.41 -0.12
N SER A 121 -8.15 -7.71 -0.43
CA SER A 121 -8.95 -8.67 0.34
C SER A 121 -8.15 -9.48 1.38
N ARG A 122 -6.83 -9.26 1.47
CA ARG A 122 -5.96 -10.06 2.32
C ARG A 122 -6.34 -9.96 3.80
N SER A 123 -6.33 -11.11 4.48
CA SER A 123 -6.40 -11.16 5.93
C SER A 123 -5.21 -11.91 6.53
N VAL A 124 -4.62 -11.35 7.58
CA VAL A 124 -3.47 -11.92 8.29
C VAL A 124 -3.78 -11.91 9.78
N ALA A 125 -3.99 -13.09 10.36
CA ALA A 125 -4.37 -13.24 11.77
C ALA A 125 -5.53 -12.33 12.19
N GLY A 126 -6.55 -12.23 11.34
CA GLY A 126 -7.74 -11.40 11.54
C GLY A 126 -7.52 -9.90 11.36
N LEU A 127 -6.31 -9.46 10.99
CA LEU A 127 -6.08 -8.11 10.45
C LEU A 127 -6.61 -8.06 9.02
N ARG A 128 -7.40 -7.05 8.70
CA ARG A 128 -7.92 -6.80 7.34
C ARG A 128 -7.93 -5.32 7.04
N LEU A 129 -7.87 -4.94 5.77
CA LEU A 129 -8.00 -3.54 5.40
C LEU A 129 -9.38 -3.00 5.81
N ALA A 130 -9.40 -1.79 6.35
CA ALA A 130 -10.63 -1.05 6.61
C ALA A 130 -11.06 -0.29 5.34
N PRO A 131 -12.36 0.01 5.17
CA PRO A 131 -12.81 1.05 4.25
C PRO A 131 -12.03 2.36 4.43
N GLY A 132 -11.72 3.02 3.32
CA GLY A 132 -10.93 4.24 3.25
C GLY A 132 -9.45 4.02 3.53
N ALA A 133 -9.02 4.12 4.78
CA ALA A 133 -7.63 3.92 5.16
C ALA A 133 -7.53 3.33 6.56
N GLY A 134 -6.69 2.32 6.73
CA GLY A 134 -6.42 1.70 8.02
C GLY A 134 -6.62 0.18 7.98
N VAL A 135 -6.63 -0.42 9.16
CA VAL A 135 -6.78 -1.85 9.36
C VAL A 135 -7.80 -2.08 10.47
N VAL A 136 -8.67 -3.06 10.26
CA VAL A 136 -9.56 -3.61 11.29
C VAL A 136 -8.92 -4.88 11.85
N THR A 137 -8.93 -5.03 13.17
CA THR A 137 -8.44 -6.23 13.87
C THR A 137 -9.50 -7.32 13.95
N ALA A 138 -9.10 -8.51 14.42
CA ALA A 138 -10.01 -9.62 14.70
C ALA A 138 -11.13 -9.24 15.69
N SER A 139 -10.83 -8.37 16.66
CA SER A 139 -11.78 -7.84 17.64
C SER A 139 -12.68 -6.72 17.10
N GLY A 140 -12.53 -6.34 15.82
CA GLY A 140 -13.27 -5.24 15.21
C GLY A 140 -12.67 -3.84 15.49
N ALA A 141 -11.58 -3.74 16.24
CA ALA A 141 -10.94 -2.46 16.51
C ALA A 141 -10.30 -1.88 15.24
N TYR A 142 -10.48 -0.58 15.03
CA TYR A 142 -9.91 0.16 13.91
C TYR A 142 -8.57 0.81 14.29
N THR A 143 -7.59 0.73 13.39
CA THR A 143 -6.32 1.44 13.53
C THR A 143 -5.87 2.07 12.21
N ARG A 144 -5.52 3.36 12.26
CA ARG A 144 -5.02 4.09 11.09
C ARG A 144 -3.50 3.98 11.02
N SER A 145 -2.99 3.14 10.13
CA SER A 145 -1.54 2.98 9.91
C SER A 145 -1.23 2.56 8.47
N ALA A 146 -0.60 3.43 7.69
CA ALA A 146 -0.20 3.14 6.31
C ALA A 146 0.85 2.01 6.20
N PRO A 147 1.88 1.94 7.07
CA PRO A 147 2.78 0.80 7.07
C PRO A 147 2.09 -0.52 7.41
N LEU A 148 1.11 -0.52 8.32
CA LEU A 148 0.39 -1.76 8.69
C LEU A 148 -0.49 -2.25 7.55
N GLN A 149 -1.20 -1.33 6.90
CA GLN A 149 -1.96 -1.59 5.68
C GLN A 149 -1.09 -2.26 4.61
N ALA A 150 0.08 -1.70 4.33
CA ALA A 150 1.00 -2.26 3.34
C ALA A 150 1.45 -3.68 3.72
N LEU A 151 1.82 -3.89 4.99
CA LEU A 151 2.19 -5.21 5.52
C LEU A 151 1.07 -6.25 5.35
N VAL A 152 -0.17 -5.90 5.72
CA VAL A 152 -1.32 -6.80 5.54
C VAL A 152 -1.51 -7.14 4.07
N SER A 153 -1.41 -6.16 3.18
CA SER A 153 -1.60 -6.36 1.73
C SER A 153 -0.57 -7.26 1.07
N LEU A 154 0.70 -7.23 1.52
CA LEU A 154 1.79 -7.94 0.85
C LEU A 154 2.23 -9.23 1.56
N HIS A 155 1.76 -9.50 2.78
CA HIS A 155 2.12 -10.71 3.53
C HIS A 155 1.69 -12.00 2.80
N PRO A 156 2.50 -13.07 2.69
CA PRO A 156 3.80 -13.25 3.36
C PRO A 156 5.01 -12.70 2.58
N ARG A 157 4.83 -12.17 1.37
CA ARG A 157 5.93 -11.76 0.46
C ARG A 157 6.85 -10.69 1.05
N GLY A 158 6.27 -9.76 1.84
CA GLY A 158 7.01 -8.71 2.55
C GLY A 158 7.64 -7.65 1.64
N PHE A 159 8.32 -6.69 2.26
CA PHE A 159 8.93 -5.53 1.60
C PHE A 159 10.45 -5.52 1.68
N ASP A 160 11.08 -5.05 0.62
CA ASP A 160 12.51 -4.73 0.55
C ASP A 160 12.73 -3.25 0.89
N VAL A 161 12.40 -2.85 2.12
CA VAL A 161 12.61 -1.49 2.65
C VAL A 161 13.04 -1.59 4.12
N PRO A 162 13.72 -0.56 4.68
CA PRO A 162 14.22 -0.61 6.05
C PRO A 162 13.10 -0.87 7.07
N LEU A 163 13.38 -1.74 8.07
CA LEU A 163 12.43 -2.06 9.14
C LEU A 163 11.89 -0.83 9.87
N ALA A 164 12.70 0.24 9.98
CA ALA A 164 12.29 1.51 10.58
C ALA A 164 11.07 2.16 9.91
N ALA A 165 10.84 1.92 8.61
CA ALA A 165 9.67 2.39 7.88
C ALA A 165 8.35 1.82 8.43
N PHE A 166 8.42 0.74 9.21
CA PHE A 166 7.27 0.06 9.81
C PHE A 166 7.07 0.38 11.30
N ARG A 167 7.75 1.39 11.85
CA ARG A 167 7.56 1.81 13.26
C ARG A 167 6.09 2.09 13.58
N GLY A 168 5.37 2.77 12.68
CA GLY A 168 3.94 3.04 12.83
C GLY A 168 3.06 1.77 12.86
N ALA A 169 3.46 0.70 12.17
CA ALA A 169 2.78 -0.59 12.25
C ALA A 169 3.06 -1.29 13.58
N ALA A 170 4.32 -1.28 14.04
CA ALA A 170 4.70 -1.86 15.32
C ALA A 170 3.94 -1.20 16.50
N VAL A 171 3.84 0.13 16.51
CA VAL A 171 3.07 0.88 17.50
C VAL A 171 1.58 0.54 17.44
N ALA A 172 1.00 0.50 16.23
CA ALA A 172 -0.41 0.16 16.05
C ALA A 172 -0.73 -1.25 16.58
N LEU A 173 0.10 -2.24 16.24
CA LEU A 173 -0.04 -3.63 16.68
C LEU A 173 0.15 -3.78 18.19
N ALA A 174 1.09 -3.06 18.79
CA ALA A 174 1.29 -3.07 20.23
C ALA A 174 0.07 -2.49 20.98
N ARG A 175 -0.50 -1.38 20.50
CA ARG A 175 -1.68 -0.74 21.10
C ARG A 175 -2.92 -1.64 21.08
N CYS A 176 -3.06 -2.50 20.07
CA CYS A 176 -4.16 -3.46 20.01
C CYS A 176 -3.83 -4.82 20.65
N GLY A 177 -2.73 -4.93 21.40
CA GLY A 177 -2.33 -6.17 22.08
C GLY A 177 -2.00 -7.33 21.13
N SER A 178 -1.68 -7.04 19.87
CA SER A 178 -1.40 -8.07 18.89
C SER A 178 -0.10 -8.83 19.19
N ALA A 179 -0.15 -10.15 19.10
CA ALA A 179 1.02 -11.01 19.11
C ALA A 179 1.89 -10.86 17.85
N TRP A 180 1.45 -10.10 16.85
CA TRP A 180 2.17 -9.88 15.61
C TRP A 180 3.00 -8.59 15.65
N ARG A 181 4.09 -8.57 14.88
CA ARG A 181 4.94 -7.39 14.69
C ARG A 181 5.53 -7.37 13.27
N PRO A 182 5.94 -6.20 12.75
CA PRO A 182 6.86 -6.13 11.63
C PRO A 182 8.19 -6.77 12.04
N ALA A 183 8.73 -7.65 11.20
CA ALA A 183 10.03 -8.26 11.40
C ALA A 183 10.67 -8.63 10.07
N LEU A 184 12.00 -8.73 10.04
CA LEU A 184 12.73 -9.30 8.91
C LEU A 184 12.48 -10.82 8.87
N ALA A 185 12.02 -11.32 7.73
CA ALA A 185 11.89 -12.75 7.46
C ALA A 185 13.28 -13.33 7.16
N PRO A 186 13.77 -14.31 7.94
CA PRO A 186 15.14 -14.83 7.78
C PRO A 186 15.46 -15.33 6.36
N GLN A 187 14.48 -15.94 5.69
CA GLN A 187 14.68 -16.58 4.38
C GLN A 187 14.80 -15.58 3.24
N SER A 188 14.21 -14.39 3.37
CA SER A 188 14.13 -13.41 2.27
C SER A 188 14.79 -12.07 2.59
N GLY A 189 15.15 -11.81 3.85
CA GLY A 189 15.58 -10.49 4.31
C GLY A 189 14.50 -9.42 4.21
N ARG A 190 13.26 -9.77 3.84
CA ARG A 190 12.16 -8.80 3.66
C ARG A 190 11.42 -8.57 4.96
N VAL A 191 10.90 -7.36 5.13
CA VAL A 191 10.05 -7.04 6.27
C VAL A 191 8.63 -7.57 6.02
N THR A 192 8.14 -8.42 6.91
CA THR A 192 6.79 -9.01 6.88
C THR A 192 6.15 -8.95 8.27
N LEU A 193 4.91 -9.43 8.38
CA LEU A 193 4.28 -9.70 9.66
C LEU A 193 4.76 -11.05 10.20
N ALA A 194 5.27 -11.06 11.43
CA ALA A 194 5.67 -12.27 12.15
C ALA A 194 5.05 -12.29 13.56
N ARG A 195 4.78 -13.48 14.09
CA ARG A 195 4.37 -13.63 15.50
C ARG A 195 5.57 -13.51 16.43
N ARG A 196 5.38 -12.88 17.59
CA ARG A 196 6.42 -12.65 18.61
C ARG A 196 6.93 -13.93 19.26
N ASP A 197 6.05 -14.90 19.46
CA ASP A 197 6.32 -16.18 20.13
C ASP A 197 7.19 -17.14 19.30
N VAL A 198 7.02 -17.15 17.97
CA VAL A 198 7.83 -17.99 17.07
C VAL A 198 9.29 -17.51 16.98
N GLN A 199 9.54 -16.22 17.17
CA GLN A 199 10.88 -15.65 17.02
C GLN A 199 11.76 -15.82 18.28
N GLN A 200 11.17 -15.91 19.48
CA GLN A 200 11.92 -16.13 20.72
C GLN A 200 12.51 -17.55 20.79
N LEU A 201 11.82 -18.55 20.25
CA LEU A 201 12.32 -19.93 20.19
C LEU A 201 13.55 -20.07 19.27
N ALA A 202 13.61 -19.29 18.19
CA ALA A 202 14.73 -19.35 17.23
C ALA A 202 16.00 -18.61 17.71
N THR A 203 15.92 -17.82 18.80
CA THR A 203 17.09 -17.14 19.41
C THR A 203 17.54 -17.83 20.71
N ALA A 204 16.75 -18.78 21.21
CA ALA A 204 17.03 -19.56 22.41
C ALA A 204 17.65 -20.94 22.10
N LEU A 205 17.89 -21.25 20.82
CA LEU A 205 18.61 -22.41 20.30
C LEU A 205 19.89 -21.95 19.62
#